data_AF-A0A8K0EAE2-F1
#
_entry.id   AF-A0A8K0EAE2-F1
#
_cell.length_a   1.000
_cell.length_b   1.000
_cell.length_c   1.000
_cell.angle_alpha   90.00
_cell.angle_beta   90.00
_cell.angle_gamma   90.00
#
_symmetry.space_group_name_H-M   'P 1'
#
loop_
_entity.id
_entity.type
_entity.pdbx_description
1 polymer ?
#
loop_
_entity_poly.entity_id
_entity_poly.type
_entity_poly.pdbx_seq_one_letter_code
_entity_poly.pdbx_strand_id
1 'polypeptide(L)'
;MLRGADVLAQRAKAAKRKSQPSEQKAAVRERNKKRKEREDQGLITKPYNLSIRGSEKQLEEFKTTLTDVCIRMGEPGGKKATQREAISRALDFWMQANHDEDAHRLDVDTGGPGLPFRPRNGFSVVSPVTKDEPMFLATETAINHLSVQLQEHARACGEQLIVPKGGVRMIGHMGKVSLKCIAKHSVEWDSSPHFYQKHLVNYRMAHAYFSSGIRPIQYKKICDAAGMGNIEEKTLRSHYQKVYSEVVSEFAEESTALALKEETGIQVMVDGDDFAGISVMSDARHCWRKNAFFSDVAFLGDRTHRVIKVITVSRDEEQYSQNHELLGTQKFYDWADANAVNILVHAHDNNKSINKLVVDRAARGHRTVNGNDTWHATKGIARAMKGITTGPKYKEGVSWHPELTDKAASVKTHVYWAMKNCALDAGRLRGYIDNTINHYKGDHTGCHHTSTCQVEGDDYRPRKVPIEDPKAEKLLRDFLRGTVVYKNAENYVHAKDTHYVESFNNALLIYHDKRICFGKESYLLRINLAILDWNENVDRDHTSEWRCEDAAAPRRREPKKQLVEKKYIFRKKVWEEFMRRIYTPNMV
;
A
#
# COMPACT_ATOMS: atom_id res chain seq x y z
N MET A 1 12.15 -8.06 14.35
CA MET A 1 13.39 -8.57 13.71
C MET A 1 13.50 -8.25 12.22
N LEU A 2 12.51 -8.56 11.37
CA LEU A 2 12.57 -8.27 9.92
C LEU A 2 12.79 -6.79 9.57
N ARG A 3 12.16 -5.84 10.29
CA ARG A 3 12.40 -4.40 10.11
C ARG A 3 13.80 -3.93 10.53
N GLY A 4 14.42 -4.58 11.52
CA GLY A 4 15.79 -4.30 11.93
C GLY A 4 16.80 -4.76 10.88
N ALA A 5 16.55 -5.94 10.29
CA ALA A 5 17.32 -6.45 9.16
C ALA A 5 17.20 -5.55 7.92
N ASP A 6 16.01 -5.01 7.62
CA ASP A 6 15.82 -4.07 6.51
C ASP A 6 16.54 -2.74 6.69
N VAL A 7 16.52 -2.16 7.90
CA VAL A 7 17.25 -0.92 8.21
C VAL A 7 18.76 -1.14 8.10
N LEU A 8 19.26 -2.31 8.53
CA LEU A 8 20.67 -2.68 8.43
C LEU A 8 21.09 -2.99 6.97
N ALA A 9 20.23 -3.66 6.19
CA ALA A 9 20.45 -3.90 4.77
C ALA A 9 20.44 -2.60 3.96
N GLN A 10 19.61 -1.62 4.32
CA GLN A 10 19.62 -0.28 3.73
C GLN A 10 20.89 0.50 4.09
N ARG A 11 21.39 0.40 5.34
CA ARG A 11 22.67 1.00 5.75
C ARG A 11 23.87 0.33 5.06
N ALA A 12 23.86 -0.98 4.90
CA ALA A 12 24.88 -1.71 4.15
C ALA A 12 24.88 -1.37 2.65
N LYS A 13 23.69 -1.17 2.06
CA LYS A 13 23.54 -0.65 0.68
C LYS A 13 24.00 0.80 0.55
N ALA A 14 23.81 1.63 1.57
CA ALA A 14 24.31 3.01 1.61
C ALA A 14 25.85 3.05 1.71
N ALA A 15 26.47 2.14 2.46
CA ALA A 15 27.93 2.03 2.59
C ALA A 15 28.63 1.52 1.31
N LYS A 16 27.93 0.75 0.45
CA LYS A 16 28.47 0.25 -0.83
C LYS A 16 28.37 1.24 -1.98
N ARG A 17 27.66 2.36 -1.83
CA ARG A 17 27.75 3.47 -2.79
C ARG A 17 29.08 4.17 -2.53
N LYS A 18 30.06 4.00 -3.42
CA LYS A 18 31.25 4.86 -3.48
C LYS A 18 30.76 6.30 -3.59
N SER A 19 30.66 6.99 -2.45
CA SER A 19 30.45 8.42 -2.41
C SER A 19 31.66 9.05 -3.07
N GLN A 20 31.43 9.77 -4.16
CA GLN A 20 32.38 10.81 -4.56
C GLN A 20 32.63 11.73 -3.35
N PRO A 21 33.86 12.24 -3.18
CA PRO A 21 34.23 12.94 -1.97
C PRO A 21 33.43 14.25 -1.91
N SER A 22 32.44 14.32 -1.03
CA SER A 22 31.77 15.58 -0.72
C SER A 22 32.69 16.40 0.20
N GLU A 23 32.92 17.65 -0.19
CA GLU A 23 33.72 18.68 0.50
C GLU A 23 33.12 19.14 1.85
N GLN A 24 32.51 18.26 2.65
CA GLN A 24 31.80 18.69 3.87
C GLN A 24 32.09 17.84 5.11
N LYS A 25 33.36 17.45 5.33
CA LYS A 25 33.80 16.94 6.65
C LYS A 25 33.51 17.93 7.78
N ALA A 26 33.58 19.24 7.50
CA ALA A 26 33.28 20.29 8.46
C ALA A 26 31.79 20.33 8.85
N ALA A 27 30.89 20.31 7.86
CA ALA A 27 29.44 20.35 8.13
C ALA A 27 28.93 19.08 8.85
N VAL A 28 29.59 17.94 8.67
CA VAL A 28 29.29 16.72 9.43
C VAL A 28 29.79 16.82 10.88
N ARG A 29 30.99 17.37 11.10
CA ARG A 29 31.52 17.61 12.46
C ARG A 29 30.64 18.58 13.25
N GLU A 30 30.22 19.67 12.62
CA GLU A 30 29.39 20.69 13.27
C GLU A 30 27.98 20.17 13.61
N ARG A 31 27.43 19.28 12.77
CA ARG A 31 26.16 18.61 13.04
C ARG A 31 26.25 17.62 14.20
N ASN A 32 27.35 16.86 14.27
CA ASN A 32 27.61 15.94 15.38
C ASN A 32 27.82 16.70 16.69
N LYS A 33 28.47 17.88 16.64
CA LYS A 33 28.63 18.76 17.79
C LYS A 33 27.26 19.25 18.31
N LYS A 34 26.41 19.79 17.44
CA LYS A 34 25.04 20.23 17.80
C LYS A 34 24.17 19.08 18.33
N ARG A 35 24.34 17.87 17.79
CA ARG A 35 23.61 16.70 18.30
C ARG A 35 24.07 16.35 19.72
N LYS A 36 25.37 16.36 19.98
CA LYS A 36 25.92 16.10 21.32
C LYS A 36 25.48 17.16 22.33
N GLU A 37 25.50 18.43 21.95
CA GLU A 37 24.97 19.53 22.77
C GLU A 37 23.49 19.36 23.13
N ARG A 38 22.66 18.84 22.21
CA ARG A 38 21.24 18.54 22.48
C ARG A 38 21.04 17.29 23.33
N GLU A 39 21.93 16.29 23.22
CA GLU A 39 21.94 15.11 24.10
C GLU A 39 22.35 15.52 25.53
N ASP A 40 23.35 16.39 25.68
CA ASP A 40 23.82 16.92 26.96
C ASP A 40 22.76 17.83 27.64
N GLN A 41 21.90 18.49 26.85
CA GLN A 41 20.74 19.26 27.32
C GLN A 41 19.50 18.40 27.63
N GLY A 42 19.58 17.07 27.47
CA GLY A 42 18.44 16.16 27.73
C GLY A 42 17.28 16.27 26.74
N LEU A 43 17.45 16.99 25.63
CA LEU A 43 16.41 17.22 24.61
C LEU A 43 16.24 16.06 23.62
N ILE A 44 17.07 15.02 23.72
CA ILE A 44 17.03 13.81 22.89
C ILE A 44 17.12 12.60 23.83
N THR A 45 16.06 11.79 23.90
CA THR A 45 16.10 10.49 24.59
C THR A 45 16.92 9.49 23.79
N LYS A 46 17.85 8.79 24.48
CA LYS A 46 18.73 7.76 23.90
C LYS A 46 17.91 6.68 23.17
N PRO A 47 18.42 6.11 22.06
CA PRO A 47 17.72 5.06 21.34
C PRO A 47 17.78 3.73 22.12
N TYR A 48 16.60 3.12 22.31
CA TYR A 48 16.35 1.74 22.73
C TYR A 48 16.88 1.30 24.10
N ASN A 49 15.98 1.25 25.10
CA ASN A 49 16.14 0.36 26.24
C ASN A 49 15.84 -1.08 25.80
N LEU A 50 16.87 -1.91 25.68
CA LEU A 50 16.71 -3.35 25.60
C LEU A 50 16.47 -3.87 27.02
N SER A 51 15.24 -4.29 27.35
CA SER A 51 14.98 -5.01 28.59
C SER A 51 15.32 -6.48 28.39
N ILE A 52 16.45 -6.93 28.94
CA ILE A 52 16.84 -8.34 28.97
C ILE A 52 16.24 -8.94 30.24
N ARG A 53 15.54 -10.08 30.10
CA ARG A 53 14.98 -10.83 31.24
C ARG A 53 15.94 -11.96 31.59
N GLY A 54 16.17 -12.19 32.87
CA GLY A 54 17.03 -13.23 33.42
C GLY A 54 17.14 -13.08 34.94
N SER A 55 17.64 -14.11 35.61
CA SER A 55 18.01 -14.00 37.02
C SER A 55 19.09 -12.94 37.22
N GLU A 56 19.19 -12.39 38.44
CA GLU A 56 20.17 -11.35 38.78
C GLU A 56 21.60 -11.77 38.44
N LYS A 57 21.93 -13.06 38.67
CA LYS A 57 23.21 -13.67 38.31
C LYS A 57 23.46 -13.69 36.79
N GLN A 58 22.45 -14.06 35.99
CA GLN A 58 22.55 -14.10 34.53
C GLN A 58 22.68 -12.70 33.92
N LEU A 59 21.99 -11.72 34.50
CA LEU A 59 22.12 -10.32 34.09
C LEU A 59 23.53 -9.79 34.37
N GLU A 60 24.13 -10.18 35.49
CA GLU A 60 25.46 -9.75 35.86
C GLU A 60 26.55 -10.41 35.01
N GLU A 61 26.43 -11.69 34.69
CA GLU A 61 27.29 -12.39 33.72
C GLU A 61 27.18 -11.77 32.32
N PHE A 62 25.97 -11.40 31.88
CA PHE A 62 25.76 -10.74 30.60
C PHE A 62 26.42 -9.35 30.57
N LYS A 63 26.22 -8.52 31.60
CA LYS A 63 26.87 -7.20 31.71
C LYS A 63 28.39 -7.33 31.71
N THR A 64 28.93 -8.32 32.41
CA THR A 64 30.38 -8.59 32.49
C THR A 64 30.92 -8.96 31.11
N THR A 65 30.23 -9.85 30.40
CA THR A 65 30.60 -10.28 29.04
C THR A 65 30.51 -9.13 28.03
N LEU A 66 29.46 -8.32 28.11
CA LEU A 66 29.28 -7.14 27.26
C LEU A 66 30.39 -6.10 27.51
N THR A 67 30.77 -5.92 28.78
CA THR A 67 31.85 -5.01 29.19
C THR A 67 33.20 -5.48 28.67
N ASP A 68 33.53 -6.77 28.77
CA ASP A 68 34.76 -7.36 28.21
C ASP A 68 34.82 -7.18 26.67
N VAL A 69 33.70 -7.36 25.97
CA VAL A 69 33.61 -7.09 24.53
C VAL A 69 33.83 -5.61 24.21
N CYS A 70 33.23 -4.69 24.99
CA CYS A 70 33.41 -3.25 24.81
C CYS A 70 34.86 -2.81 25.07
N ILE A 71 35.52 -3.37 26.08
CA ILE A 71 36.94 -3.12 26.39
C ILE A 71 37.82 -3.58 25.21
N ARG A 72 37.60 -4.80 24.69
CA ARG A 72 38.34 -5.33 23.53
C ARG A 72 38.14 -4.53 22.24
N MET A 73 37.01 -3.82 22.08
CA MET A 73 36.79 -2.91 20.96
C MET A 73 37.44 -1.54 21.15
N GLY A 74 37.76 -1.15 22.39
CA GLY A 74 38.29 0.17 22.76
C GLY A 74 39.81 0.27 22.86
N GLU A 75 40.52 -0.85 23.00
CA GLU A 75 41.98 -0.84 23.19
C GLU A 75 42.77 -0.58 21.89
N PRO A 76 43.73 0.36 21.89
CA PRO A 76 44.69 0.50 20.81
C PRO A 76 45.60 -0.73 20.77
N GLY A 77 45.37 -1.64 19.82
CA GLY A 77 46.17 -2.85 19.63
C GLY A 77 45.53 -4.16 20.13
N GLY A 78 44.34 -4.10 20.74
CA GLY A 78 43.58 -5.31 21.07
C GLY A 78 43.16 -6.08 19.82
N LYS A 79 43.14 -7.42 19.88
CA LYS A 79 42.63 -8.28 18.79
C LYS A 79 41.20 -7.82 18.48
N LYS A 80 41.01 -7.19 17.30
CA LYS A 80 39.74 -6.66 16.81
C LYS A 80 38.68 -7.77 16.80
N ALA A 81 37.88 -7.87 17.86
CA ALA A 81 36.61 -8.55 17.79
C ALA A 81 35.74 -7.73 16.82
N THR A 82 35.40 -8.31 15.69
CA THR A 82 34.50 -7.66 14.74
C THR A 82 33.13 -7.48 15.38
N GLN A 83 32.39 -6.42 15.03
CA GLN A 83 30.99 -6.25 15.49
C GLN A 83 30.14 -7.51 15.23
N ARG A 84 30.49 -8.28 14.19
CA ARG A 84 29.88 -9.56 13.88
C ARG A 84 30.15 -10.61 14.95
N GLU A 85 31.38 -10.75 15.43
CA GLU A 85 31.74 -11.70 16.50
C GLU A 85 31.09 -11.33 17.83
N ALA A 86 31.04 -10.03 18.15
CA ALA A 86 30.35 -9.54 19.34
C ALA A 86 28.85 -9.88 19.32
N ILE A 87 28.19 -9.61 18.18
CA ILE A 87 26.77 -9.93 18.00
C ILE A 87 26.55 -11.45 17.98
N SER A 88 27.42 -12.21 17.33
CA SER A 88 27.33 -13.68 17.30
C SER A 88 27.41 -14.26 18.71
N ARG A 89 28.38 -13.83 19.53
CA ARG A 89 28.51 -14.33 20.91
C ARG A 89 27.33 -13.94 21.80
N ALA A 90 26.80 -12.73 21.64
CA ALA A 90 25.59 -12.31 22.37
C ALA A 90 24.36 -13.12 21.92
N LEU A 91 24.25 -13.45 20.62
CA LEU A 91 23.20 -14.32 20.11
C LEU A 91 23.38 -15.76 20.57
N ASP A 92 24.60 -16.30 20.56
CA ASP A 92 24.90 -17.66 20.99
C ASP A 92 24.61 -17.82 22.49
N PHE A 93 24.96 -16.83 23.31
CA PHE A 93 24.58 -16.79 24.73
C PHE A 93 23.06 -16.73 24.91
N TRP A 94 22.36 -15.87 24.16
CA TRP A 94 20.90 -15.81 24.21
C TRP A 94 20.25 -17.11 23.73
N MET A 95 20.78 -17.72 22.68
CA MET A 95 20.30 -19.00 22.16
C MET A 95 20.59 -20.12 23.15
N GLN A 96 21.75 -20.19 23.80
CA GLN A 96 22.06 -21.19 24.83
C GLN A 96 21.17 -21.01 26.07
N ALA A 97 21.01 -19.78 26.56
CA ALA A 97 20.17 -19.48 27.71
C ALA A 97 18.68 -19.82 27.47
N ASN A 98 18.21 -19.72 26.23
CA ASN A 98 16.83 -20.11 25.86
C ASN A 98 16.74 -21.56 25.34
N HIS A 99 17.80 -22.14 24.79
CA HIS A 99 17.82 -23.55 24.38
C HIS A 99 17.76 -24.47 25.58
N ASP A 100 18.41 -24.13 26.70
CA ASP A 100 18.35 -24.97 27.90
C ASP A 100 16.98 -24.87 28.60
N GLU A 101 16.30 -23.71 28.56
CA GLU A 101 14.93 -23.58 29.06
C GLU A 101 13.89 -24.21 28.12
N ASP A 102 14.03 -24.05 26.80
CA ASP A 102 13.12 -24.62 25.81
C ASP A 102 13.34 -26.12 25.62
N ALA A 103 14.58 -26.63 25.68
CA ALA A 103 14.86 -28.07 25.67
C ALA A 103 14.41 -28.72 26.96
N HIS A 104 14.58 -28.08 28.12
CA HIS A 104 14.04 -28.62 29.37
C HIS A 104 12.50 -28.57 29.39
N ARG A 105 11.87 -27.52 28.85
CA ARG A 105 10.41 -27.47 28.63
C ARG A 105 9.93 -28.52 27.65
N LEU A 106 10.59 -28.70 26.51
CA LEU A 106 10.26 -29.74 25.54
C LEU A 106 10.48 -31.13 26.14
N ASP A 107 11.56 -31.40 26.87
CA ASP A 107 11.78 -32.72 27.48
C ASP A 107 10.75 -33.03 28.57
N VAL A 108 10.28 -32.01 29.29
CA VAL A 108 9.21 -32.13 30.29
C VAL A 108 7.83 -32.27 29.62
N ASP A 109 7.59 -31.61 28.49
CA ASP A 109 6.31 -31.62 27.77
C ASP A 109 6.20 -32.71 26.69
N THR A 110 7.31 -33.33 26.27
CA THR A 110 7.38 -34.39 25.23
C THR A 110 7.93 -35.72 25.74
N GLY A 111 8.33 -35.79 27.02
CA GLY A 111 8.81 -37.03 27.65
C GLY A 111 10.15 -37.47 27.09
N GLY A 112 11.21 -36.74 27.45
CA GLY A 112 12.57 -36.95 26.95
C GLY A 112 13.09 -38.40 26.98
N PRO A 113 14.26 -38.66 26.37
CA PRO A 113 14.75 -40.01 26.10
C PRO A 113 14.80 -40.88 27.37
N GLY A 114 13.95 -41.90 27.43
CA GLY A 114 13.92 -42.89 28.52
C GLY A 114 12.91 -42.61 29.65
N LEU A 115 12.12 -41.54 29.58
CA LEU A 115 10.99 -41.34 30.50
C LEU A 115 9.66 -41.70 29.82
N PRO A 116 8.79 -42.53 30.44
CA PRO A 116 7.47 -42.77 29.89
C PRO A 116 6.68 -41.47 29.92
N PHE A 117 6.32 -40.97 28.74
CA PHE A 117 5.44 -39.83 28.55
C PHE A 117 4.20 -39.99 29.44
N ARG A 118 4.02 -39.13 30.45
CA ARG A 118 2.76 -39.08 31.17
C ARG A 118 1.80 -38.25 30.32
N PRO A 119 0.76 -38.84 29.70
CA PRO A 119 -0.20 -38.06 28.94
C PRO A 119 -0.83 -37.01 29.85
N ARG A 120 -0.49 -35.73 29.62
CA ARG A 120 -1.31 -34.63 30.16
C ARG A 120 -2.66 -34.72 29.44
N ASN A 121 -3.73 -34.77 30.24
CA ASN A 121 -5.14 -34.82 29.84
C ASN A 121 -5.44 -34.45 28.38
N GLY A 122 -5.68 -35.45 27.53
CA GLY A 122 -6.37 -35.29 26.25
C GLY A 122 -5.54 -34.91 25.01
N PHE A 123 -4.21 -34.82 25.08
CA PHE A 123 -3.39 -34.58 23.88
C PHE A 123 -2.98 -35.90 23.20
N SER A 124 -3.26 -36.01 21.90
CA SER A 124 -2.78 -37.11 21.06
C SER A 124 -1.37 -36.81 20.53
N VAL A 125 -0.44 -37.74 20.70
CA VAL A 125 0.94 -37.60 20.19
C VAL A 125 0.98 -38.01 18.73
N VAL A 126 1.57 -37.16 17.87
CA VAL A 126 1.85 -37.51 16.48
C VAL A 126 3.00 -38.50 16.43
N SER A 127 2.80 -39.61 15.73
CA SER A 127 3.82 -40.61 15.46
C SER A 127 4.36 -40.45 14.03
N PRO A 128 5.54 -41.01 13.69
CA PRO A 128 6.01 -41.06 12.30
C PRO A 128 5.02 -41.70 11.32
N VAL A 129 4.08 -42.53 11.82
CA VAL A 129 3.03 -43.20 11.03
C VAL A 129 1.81 -42.30 10.80
N THR A 130 1.59 -41.31 11.67
CA THR A 130 0.42 -40.41 11.65
C THR A 130 0.75 -38.98 11.22
N LYS A 131 2.01 -38.69 10.90
CA LYS A 131 2.48 -37.35 10.48
C LYS A 131 1.81 -36.83 9.20
N ASP A 132 1.33 -37.73 8.34
CA ASP A 132 0.72 -37.42 7.03
C ASP A 132 -0.80 -37.69 7.06
N GLU A 133 -1.44 -37.61 8.23
CA GLU A 133 -2.88 -37.77 8.37
C GLU A 133 -3.66 -36.70 7.56
N PRO A 134 -4.79 -37.08 6.95
CA PRO A 134 -5.60 -36.14 6.18
C PRO A 134 -6.18 -35.06 7.10
N MET A 135 -5.99 -33.78 6.73
CA MET A 135 -6.52 -32.65 7.48
C MET A 135 -7.82 -32.13 6.85
N PHE A 136 -8.82 -31.89 7.69
CA PHE A 136 -10.11 -31.32 7.29
C PHE A 136 -10.61 -30.30 8.31
N LEU A 137 -11.51 -29.43 7.85
CA LEU A 137 -12.12 -28.42 8.71
C LEU A 137 -13.36 -29.00 9.40
N ALA A 138 -13.51 -28.71 10.68
CA ALA A 138 -14.68 -29.09 11.46
C ALA A 138 -15.45 -27.86 11.98
N THR A 139 -16.77 -27.98 12.13
CA THR A 139 -17.58 -26.99 12.85
C THR A 139 -17.93 -27.49 14.25
N GLU A 140 -18.17 -26.56 15.17
CA GLU A 140 -18.61 -26.88 16.54
C GLU A 140 -19.87 -27.75 16.55
N THR A 141 -20.87 -27.42 15.73
CA THR A 141 -22.09 -28.23 15.58
C THR A 141 -21.80 -29.66 15.15
N ALA A 142 -20.88 -29.85 14.20
CA ALA A 142 -20.50 -31.20 13.74
C ALA A 142 -19.77 -31.98 14.84
N ILE A 143 -18.89 -31.33 15.59
CA ILE A 143 -18.18 -31.95 16.73
C ILE A 143 -19.18 -32.39 17.81
N ASN A 144 -20.17 -31.55 18.14
CA ASN A 144 -21.22 -31.91 19.09
C ASN A 144 -22.05 -33.09 18.59
N HIS A 145 -22.38 -33.13 17.30
CA HIS A 145 -23.08 -34.26 16.69
C HIS A 145 -22.26 -35.57 16.77
N LEU A 146 -20.94 -35.51 16.53
CA LEU A 146 -20.07 -36.67 16.73
C LEU A 146 -20.11 -37.16 18.18
N SER A 147 -20.01 -36.25 19.16
CA SER A 147 -20.09 -36.59 20.58
C SER A 147 -21.40 -37.31 20.92
N VAL A 148 -22.54 -36.85 20.38
CA VAL A 148 -23.84 -37.51 20.57
C VAL A 148 -23.83 -38.92 19.97
N GLN A 149 -23.37 -39.07 18.72
CA GLN A 149 -23.29 -40.38 18.06
C GLN A 149 -22.39 -41.38 18.82
N LEU A 150 -21.25 -40.90 19.35
CA LEU A 150 -20.35 -41.73 20.15
C LEU A 150 -21.01 -42.16 21.47
N GLN A 151 -21.74 -41.27 22.14
CA GLN A 151 -22.47 -41.60 23.37
C GLN A 151 -23.62 -42.57 23.13
N GLU A 152 -24.38 -42.38 22.05
CA GLU A 152 -25.45 -43.29 21.65
C GLU A 152 -24.91 -44.69 21.34
N HIS A 153 -23.80 -44.76 20.58
CA HIS A 153 -23.14 -46.03 20.32
C HIS A 153 -22.66 -46.69 21.62
N ALA A 154 -21.98 -45.96 22.50
CA ALA A 154 -21.46 -46.51 23.76
C ALA A 154 -22.56 -47.05 24.69
N ARG A 155 -23.78 -46.51 24.61
CA ARG A 155 -24.95 -47.03 25.33
C ARG A 155 -25.48 -48.34 24.73
N ALA A 156 -25.38 -48.50 23.41
CA ALA A 156 -25.89 -49.67 22.70
C ALA A 156 -24.84 -50.79 22.53
N CYS A 157 -23.56 -50.45 22.57
CA CYS A 157 -22.44 -51.32 22.23
C CYS A 157 -21.24 -50.99 23.13
N GLY A 158 -20.71 -51.99 23.84
CA GLY A 158 -19.53 -51.84 24.69
C GLY A 158 -18.20 -51.75 23.93
N GLU A 159 -18.22 -51.91 22.61
CA GLU A 159 -17.02 -51.86 21.77
C GLU A 159 -16.61 -50.42 21.40
N GLN A 160 -15.32 -50.21 21.13
CA GLN A 160 -14.82 -48.90 20.71
C GLN A 160 -15.09 -48.64 19.22
N LEU A 161 -15.57 -47.44 18.90
CA LEU A 161 -15.58 -46.93 17.53
C LEU A 161 -14.18 -46.40 17.17
N ILE A 162 -13.63 -46.90 16.07
CA ILE A 162 -12.35 -46.46 15.52
C ILE A 162 -12.54 -45.97 14.08
N VAL A 163 -11.71 -45.02 13.67
CA VAL A 163 -11.61 -44.65 12.25
C VAL A 163 -10.67 -45.65 11.58
N PRO A 164 -11.16 -46.50 10.67
CA PRO A 164 -10.31 -47.43 9.96
C PRO A 164 -9.37 -46.68 9.01
N LYS A 165 -8.28 -47.32 8.59
CA LYS A 165 -7.39 -46.76 7.56
C LYS A 165 -8.19 -46.46 6.29
N GLY A 166 -8.09 -45.22 5.79
CA GLY A 166 -8.88 -44.74 4.65
C GLY A 166 -10.36 -44.47 4.98
N GLY A 167 -10.75 -44.48 6.26
CA GLY A 167 -12.08 -44.13 6.74
C GLY A 167 -12.43 -42.65 6.61
N VAL A 168 -11.50 -41.80 6.14
CA VAL A 168 -11.73 -40.37 5.91
C VAL A 168 -11.75 -40.11 4.40
N ARG A 169 -12.88 -39.58 3.91
CA ARG A 169 -13.05 -39.15 2.52
C ARG A 169 -13.24 -37.63 2.46
N MET A 170 -12.39 -36.96 1.69
CA MET A 170 -12.45 -35.51 1.53
C MET A 170 -13.49 -35.07 0.49
N ILE A 171 -14.29 -34.06 0.83
CA ILE A 171 -15.23 -33.38 -0.08
C ILE A 171 -15.00 -31.86 0.06
N GLY A 172 -14.11 -31.32 -0.77
CA GLY A 172 -13.61 -29.96 -0.56
C GLY A 172 -12.73 -29.92 0.69
N HIS A 173 -13.07 -29.04 1.63
CA HIS A 173 -12.45 -28.94 2.97
C HIS A 173 -13.11 -29.80 4.04
N MET A 174 -14.23 -30.45 3.71
CA MET A 174 -14.99 -31.30 4.64
C MET A 174 -14.44 -32.72 4.62
N GLY A 175 -14.28 -33.34 5.80
CA GLY A 175 -13.93 -34.74 5.96
C GLY A 175 -15.16 -35.57 6.32
N LYS A 176 -15.51 -36.53 5.47
CA LYS A 176 -16.51 -37.55 5.76
C LYS A 176 -15.82 -38.75 6.40
N VAL A 177 -16.16 -39.05 7.65
CA VAL A 177 -15.49 -40.03 8.50
C VAL A 177 -16.42 -41.21 8.74
N SER A 178 -15.94 -42.41 8.38
CA SER A 178 -16.58 -43.69 8.68
C SER A 178 -15.96 -44.24 9.95
N LEU A 179 -16.74 -44.41 11.02
CA LEU A 179 -16.31 -45.03 12.26
C LEU A 179 -16.88 -46.44 12.33
N LYS A 180 -16.06 -47.42 12.73
CA LYS A 180 -16.47 -48.83 12.85
C LYS A 180 -16.02 -49.42 14.16
N CYS A 181 -16.82 -50.31 14.73
CA CYS A 181 -16.46 -51.09 15.91
C CYS A 181 -16.25 -52.57 15.55
N ILE A 182 -15.68 -53.36 16.46
CA ILE A 182 -15.46 -54.81 16.27
C ILE A 182 -16.79 -55.57 16.10
N ALA A 183 -17.86 -55.12 16.78
CA ALA A 183 -19.22 -55.65 16.62
C ALA A 183 -19.89 -55.30 15.26
N LYS A 184 -19.14 -54.76 14.29
CA LYS A 184 -19.58 -54.39 12.94
C LYS A 184 -20.62 -53.27 12.84
N HIS A 185 -20.90 -52.53 13.92
CA HIS A 185 -21.61 -51.25 13.80
C HIS A 185 -20.75 -50.24 13.02
N SER A 186 -21.43 -49.38 12.26
CA SER A 186 -20.81 -48.33 11.44
C SER A 186 -21.56 -47.03 11.64
N VAL A 187 -20.82 -45.95 11.90
CA VAL A 187 -21.35 -44.59 12.03
C VAL A 187 -20.66 -43.72 10.99
N GLU A 188 -21.44 -42.95 10.24
CA GLU A 188 -20.92 -41.94 9.32
C GLU A 188 -21.05 -40.56 9.97
N TRP A 189 -19.97 -39.81 9.95
CA TRP A 189 -19.91 -38.45 10.47
C TRP A 189 -19.34 -37.50 9.43
N ASP A 190 -20.02 -36.38 9.19
CA ASP A 190 -19.51 -35.31 8.35
C ASP A 190 -18.93 -34.21 9.24
N SER A 191 -17.71 -33.76 8.95
CA SER A 191 -17.04 -32.72 9.74
C SER A 191 -17.71 -31.34 9.66
N SER A 192 -18.69 -31.17 8.78
CA SER A 192 -19.43 -29.92 8.62
C SER A 192 -20.90 -30.20 8.34
N PRO A 193 -21.82 -29.45 8.95
CA PRO A 193 -23.23 -29.54 8.63
C PRO A 193 -23.45 -29.26 7.14
N HIS A 194 -24.45 -29.93 6.61
CA HIS A 194 -25.01 -29.62 5.31
C HIS A 194 -25.78 -28.30 5.42
N PHE A 195 -25.48 -27.39 4.50
CA PHE A 195 -26.25 -26.19 4.28
C PHE A 195 -26.78 -26.24 2.85
N TYR A 196 -28.06 -26.60 2.72
CA TYR A 196 -28.70 -26.90 1.45
C TYR A 196 -27.98 -28.05 0.71
N GLN A 197 -27.16 -27.74 -0.31
CA GLN A 197 -26.54 -28.71 -1.20
C GLN A 197 -25.04 -28.91 -0.94
N LYS A 198 -24.44 -28.13 -0.04
CA LYS A 198 -22.99 -28.13 0.21
C LYS A 198 -22.70 -27.99 1.69
N HIS A 199 -21.46 -28.25 2.07
CA HIS A 199 -21.03 -28.13 3.46
C HIS A 199 -20.69 -26.67 3.81
N LEU A 200 -21.08 -26.23 5.01
CA LEU A 200 -20.82 -24.87 5.50
C LEU A 200 -19.34 -24.46 5.42
N VAL A 201 -18.42 -25.39 5.74
CA VAL A 201 -16.97 -25.13 5.64
C VAL A 201 -16.54 -24.79 4.21
N ASN A 202 -17.16 -25.40 3.20
CA ASN A 202 -16.84 -25.11 1.80
C ASN A 202 -17.34 -23.72 1.38
N TYR A 203 -18.53 -23.29 1.83
CA TYR A 203 -18.97 -21.90 1.64
C TYR A 203 -18.01 -20.91 2.30
N ARG A 204 -17.58 -21.18 3.54
CA ARG A 204 -16.65 -20.31 4.26
C ARG A 204 -15.30 -20.20 3.55
N MET A 205 -14.77 -21.32 3.08
CA MET A 205 -13.51 -21.35 2.34
C MET A 205 -13.62 -20.70 0.95
N ALA A 206 -14.76 -20.81 0.28
CA ALA A 206 -15.03 -20.06 -0.95
C ALA A 206 -15.05 -18.55 -0.69
N HIS A 207 -15.73 -18.09 0.37
CA HIS A 207 -15.71 -16.68 0.78
C HIS A 207 -14.28 -16.18 1.09
N ALA A 208 -13.50 -16.96 1.84
CA ALA A 208 -12.10 -16.63 2.14
C ALA A 208 -11.24 -16.56 0.85
N TYR A 209 -11.46 -17.49 -0.09
CA TYR A 209 -10.80 -17.48 -1.39
C TYR A 209 -11.11 -16.20 -2.17
N PHE A 210 -12.38 -15.85 -2.36
CA PHE A 210 -12.75 -14.67 -3.16
C PHE A 210 -12.32 -13.36 -2.49
N SER A 211 -12.58 -13.20 -1.18
CA SER A 211 -12.32 -11.95 -0.45
C SER A 211 -10.85 -11.66 -0.14
N SER A 212 -9.95 -12.64 -0.31
CA SER A 212 -8.51 -12.47 -0.06
C SER A 212 -7.71 -12.02 -1.29
N GLY A 213 -8.29 -12.14 -2.49
CA GLY A 213 -7.56 -11.89 -3.74
C GLY A 213 -6.61 -13.00 -4.17
N ILE A 214 -6.53 -14.11 -3.41
CA ILE A 214 -5.65 -15.24 -3.75
C ILE A 214 -6.00 -15.83 -5.14
N ARG A 215 -4.99 -16.37 -5.83
CA ARG A 215 -5.16 -17.03 -7.13
C ARG A 215 -5.46 -18.52 -6.97
N PRO A 216 -6.13 -19.18 -7.94
CA PRO A 216 -6.42 -20.62 -7.88
C PRO A 216 -5.17 -21.46 -7.58
N ILE A 217 -4.06 -21.15 -8.26
CA ILE A 217 -2.79 -21.86 -8.05
C ILE A 217 -2.18 -21.63 -6.66
N GLN A 218 -2.36 -20.44 -6.08
CA GLN A 218 -1.85 -20.14 -4.75
C GLN A 218 -2.70 -20.84 -3.69
N TYR A 219 -4.03 -20.81 -3.85
CA TYR A 219 -4.96 -21.52 -2.99
C TYR A 219 -4.69 -23.02 -2.97
N LYS A 220 -4.58 -23.64 -4.17
CA LYS A 220 -4.23 -25.05 -4.30
C LYS A 220 -2.90 -25.37 -3.63
N LYS A 221 -1.84 -24.60 -3.90
CA LYS A 221 -0.52 -24.80 -3.28
C LYS A 221 -0.55 -24.75 -1.76
N ILE A 222 -1.30 -23.81 -1.17
CA ILE A 222 -1.42 -23.70 0.28
C ILE A 222 -2.18 -24.92 0.85
N CYS A 223 -3.28 -25.34 0.22
CA CYS A 223 -4.05 -26.50 0.67
C CYS A 223 -3.22 -27.79 0.56
N ASP A 224 -2.60 -28.02 -0.60
CA ASP A 224 -1.79 -29.21 -0.88
C ASP A 224 -0.57 -29.28 0.07
N ALA A 225 0.13 -28.16 0.30
CA ALA A 225 1.26 -28.11 1.22
C ALA A 225 0.85 -28.29 2.69
N ALA A 226 -0.37 -27.90 3.05
CA ALA A 226 -0.91 -28.09 4.39
C ALA A 226 -1.57 -29.46 4.60
N GLY A 227 -1.65 -30.32 3.58
CA GLY A 227 -2.38 -31.59 3.66
C GLY A 227 -3.89 -31.42 3.89
N MET A 228 -4.43 -30.24 3.60
CA MET A 228 -5.85 -29.95 3.71
C MET A 228 -6.54 -30.19 2.37
N GLY A 229 -7.81 -30.59 2.43
CA GLY A 229 -8.64 -30.70 1.23
C GLY A 229 -8.75 -29.36 0.48
N ASN A 230 -9.17 -29.37 -0.78
CA ASN A 230 -9.34 -28.16 -1.58
C ASN A 230 -10.63 -28.19 -2.39
N ILE A 231 -11.19 -27.01 -2.67
CA ILE A 231 -12.33 -26.88 -3.59
C ILE A 231 -11.76 -26.71 -5.00
N GLU A 232 -12.18 -27.57 -5.92
CA GLU A 232 -11.75 -27.48 -7.31
C GLU A 232 -12.14 -26.13 -7.94
N GLU A 233 -11.28 -25.59 -8.81
CA GLU A 233 -11.52 -24.30 -9.46
C GLU A 233 -12.82 -24.30 -10.27
N LYS A 234 -13.14 -25.42 -10.94
CA LYS A 234 -14.40 -25.58 -11.67
C LYS A 234 -15.58 -25.39 -10.73
N THR A 235 -15.54 -26.01 -9.55
CA THR A 235 -16.60 -25.91 -8.53
C THR A 235 -16.70 -24.49 -7.97
N LEU A 236 -15.57 -23.83 -7.68
CA LEU A 236 -15.54 -22.43 -7.24
C LEU A 236 -16.28 -21.52 -8.23
N ARG A 237 -15.95 -21.65 -9.53
CA ARG A 237 -16.55 -20.86 -10.61
C ARG A 237 -18.03 -21.18 -10.81
N SER A 238 -18.39 -22.46 -10.96
CA SER A 238 -19.75 -22.84 -11.35
C SER A 238 -20.78 -22.72 -10.23
N HIS A 239 -20.38 -22.88 -8.96
CA HIS A 239 -21.34 -22.96 -7.84
C HIS A 239 -21.31 -21.77 -6.89
N TYR A 240 -20.21 -21.03 -6.79
CA TYR A 240 -20.08 -19.95 -5.81
C TYR A 240 -19.91 -18.58 -6.47
N GLN A 241 -19.11 -18.50 -7.54
CA GLN A 241 -18.69 -17.22 -8.09
C GLN A 241 -19.84 -16.33 -8.57
N LYS A 242 -20.85 -16.89 -9.23
CA LYS A 242 -21.96 -16.11 -9.79
C LYS A 242 -22.69 -15.30 -8.72
N VAL A 243 -23.26 -15.99 -7.73
CA VAL A 243 -23.99 -15.37 -6.61
C VAL A 243 -23.06 -14.45 -5.81
N TYR A 244 -21.81 -14.86 -5.59
CA TYR A 244 -20.85 -14.05 -4.85
C TYR A 244 -20.50 -12.74 -5.59
N SER A 245 -20.40 -12.78 -6.92
CA SER A 245 -20.10 -11.61 -7.76
C SER A 245 -21.26 -10.61 -7.78
N GLU A 246 -22.50 -11.11 -7.83
CA GLU A 246 -23.71 -10.28 -7.73
C GLU A 246 -23.74 -9.52 -6.38
N VAL A 247 -23.57 -10.23 -5.27
CA VAL A 247 -23.52 -9.63 -3.92
C VAL A 247 -22.44 -8.55 -3.85
N VAL A 248 -21.22 -8.87 -4.28
CA VAL A 248 -20.10 -7.92 -4.22
C VAL A 248 -20.32 -6.71 -5.13
N SER A 249 -20.95 -6.88 -6.29
CA SER A 249 -21.29 -5.77 -7.20
C SER A 249 -22.24 -4.79 -6.54
N GLU A 250 -23.31 -5.29 -5.93
CA GLU A 250 -24.30 -4.44 -5.26
C GLU A 250 -23.68 -3.66 -4.09
N PHE A 251 -22.88 -4.32 -3.24
CA PHE A 251 -22.16 -3.63 -2.17
C PHE A 251 -21.18 -2.57 -2.71
N ALA A 252 -20.49 -2.85 -3.82
CA ALA A 252 -19.58 -1.89 -4.42
C ALA A 252 -20.35 -0.69 -5.00
N GLU A 253 -21.49 -0.92 -5.66
CA GLU A 253 -22.39 0.13 -6.14
C GLU A 253 -22.89 1.02 -4.99
N GLU A 254 -23.38 0.41 -3.90
CA GLU A 254 -23.77 1.13 -2.68
C GLU A 254 -22.60 1.94 -2.10
N SER A 255 -21.41 1.35 -2.01
CA SER A 255 -20.22 2.02 -1.49
C SER A 255 -19.82 3.23 -2.33
N THR A 256 -19.86 3.11 -3.67
CA THR A 256 -19.56 4.22 -4.58
C THR A 256 -20.64 5.31 -4.56
N ALA A 257 -21.91 4.94 -4.42
CA ALA A 257 -23.01 5.88 -4.28
C ALA A 257 -22.93 6.66 -2.95
N LEU A 258 -22.54 5.99 -1.86
CA LEU A 258 -22.28 6.66 -0.58
C LEU A 258 -21.09 7.63 -0.68
N ALA A 259 -19.99 7.20 -1.31
CA ALA A 259 -18.82 8.05 -1.53
C ALA A 259 -19.18 9.32 -2.33
N LEU A 260 -20.01 9.20 -3.37
CA LEU A 260 -20.51 10.34 -4.14
C LEU A 260 -21.33 11.31 -3.28
N LYS A 261 -22.23 10.78 -2.44
CA LYS A 261 -23.05 11.60 -1.53
C LYS A 261 -22.19 12.33 -0.50
N GLU A 262 -21.19 11.68 0.06
CA GLU A 262 -20.25 12.30 1.00
C GLU A 262 -19.42 13.39 0.33
N GLU A 263 -18.86 13.14 -0.85
CA GLU A 263 -18.10 14.13 -1.62
C GLU A 263 -18.97 15.37 -1.92
N THR A 264 -20.21 15.13 -2.37
CA THR A 264 -21.17 16.19 -2.66
C THR A 264 -21.53 16.96 -1.39
N GLY A 265 -21.81 16.27 -0.28
CA GLY A 265 -22.13 16.90 1.00
C GLY A 265 -21.00 17.78 1.52
N ILE A 266 -19.74 17.31 1.46
CA ILE A 266 -18.58 18.11 1.86
C ILE A 266 -18.42 19.32 0.94
N GLN A 267 -18.59 19.16 -0.37
CA GLN A 267 -18.45 20.26 -1.32
C GLN A 267 -19.53 21.32 -1.11
N VAL A 268 -20.79 20.92 -0.89
CA VAL A 268 -21.89 21.83 -0.53
C VAL A 268 -21.59 22.59 0.77
N MET A 269 -21.03 21.92 1.79
CA MET A 269 -20.65 22.59 3.03
C MET A 269 -19.55 23.65 2.84
N VAL A 270 -18.68 23.48 1.84
CA VAL A 270 -17.57 24.41 1.58
C VAL A 270 -17.97 25.55 0.66
N ASP A 271 -18.76 25.26 -0.38
CA ASP A 271 -19.15 26.25 -1.39
C ASP A 271 -20.43 26.99 -1.00
N GLY A 272 -21.26 26.44 -0.10
CA GLY A 272 -22.53 27.03 0.30
C GLY A 272 -23.46 27.23 -0.90
N ASP A 273 -23.99 28.45 -1.03
CA ASP A 273 -24.89 28.83 -2.13
C ASP A 273 -24.20 28.84 -3.51
N ASP A 274 -22.86 28.88 -3.54
CA ASP A 274 -22.06 28.84 -4.77
C ASP A 274 -21.78 27.40 -5.26
N PHE A 275 -22.37 26.38 -4.62
CA PHE A 275 -22.18 25.00 -5.02
C PHE A 275 -22.55 24.79 -6.49
N ALA A 276 -21.54 24.45 -7.28
CA ALA A 276 -21.70 24.23 -8.71
C ALA A 276 -21.41 22.79 -9.14
N GLY A 277 -20.94 21.90 -8.25
CA GLY A 277 -20.58 20.53 -8.58
C GLY A 277 -19.35 20.05 -7.81
N ILE A 278 -18.87 18.84 -8.11
CA ILE A 278 -17.73 18.23 -7.41
C ILE A 278 -16.45 18.22 -8.25
N SER A 279 -15.30 18.10 -7.58
CA SER A 279 -14.03 17.82 -8.25
C SER A 279 -13.71 16.33 -8.17
N VAL A 280 -13.12 15.77 -9.24
CA VAL A 280 -12.74 14.37 -9.30
C VAL A 280 -11.31 14.22 -9.78
N MET A 281 -10.67 13.13 -9.41
CA MET A 281 -9.36 12.73 -9.92
C MET A 281 -9.44 11.36 -10.60
N SER A 282 -8.72 11.18 -11.69
CA SER A 282 -8.69 9.93 -12.44
C SER A 282 -7.32 9.54 -12.97
N ASP A 283 -7.19 8.24 -13.25
CA ASP A 283 -6.07 7.60 -13.93
C ASP A 283 -6.57 6.29 -14.55
N ALA A 284 -5.95 5.88 -15.66
CA ALA A 284 -6.25 4.62 -16.33
C ALA A 284 -5.23 3.53 -15.96
N ARG A 285 -5.76 2.44 -15.40
CA ARG A 285 -4.97 1.25 -15.10
C ARG A 285 -5.16 0.22 -16.20
N HIS A 286 -4.15 0.09 -17.05
CA HIS A 286 -4.13 -0.95 -18.09
C HIS A 286 -3.70 -2.32 -17.53
N CYS A 287 -4.51 -3.34 -17.81
CA CYS A 287 -4.19 -4.73 -17.50
C CYS A 287 -3.48 -5.35 -18.69
N TRP A 288 -2.31 -5.94 -18.46
CA TRP A 288 -1.40 -6.46 -19.48
C TRP A 288 -0.73 -5.37 -20.34
N ARG A 289 0.41 -5.69 -20.98
CA ARG A 289 1.32 -4.68 -21.57
C ARG A 289 1.00 -4.30 -23.02
N LYS A 290 0.50 -5.23 -23.83
CA LYS A 290 0.17 -4.99 -25.24
C LYS A 290 -1.33 -5.13 -25.42
N ASN A 291 -2.00 -4.09 -25.91
CA ASN A 291 -3.44 -4.03 -26.14
C ASN A 291 -4.21 -4.66 -24.98
N ALA A 292 -4.22 -3.91 -23.88
CA ALA A 292 -4.76 -4.31 -22.60
C ALA A 292 -6.12 -5.02 -22.76
N PHE A 293 -6.25 -6.21 -22.16
CA PHE A 293 -7.50 -6.98 -22.28
C PHE A 293 -8.66 -6.25 -21.59
N PHE A 294 -8.33 -5.59 -20.48
CA PHE A 294 -9.19 -4.64 -19.79
C PHE A 294 -8.38 -3.42 -19.34
N SER A 295 -9.04 -2.30 -19.15
CA SER A 295 -8.47 -1.12 -18.49
C SER A 295 -9.52 -0.52 -17.58
N ASP A 296 -9.10 -0.13 -16.38
CA ASP A 296 -9.98 0.48 -15.39
C ASP A 296 -9.66 1.96 -15.31
N VAL A 297 -10.65 2.80 -15.60
CA VAL A 297 -10.57 4.24 -15.38
C VAL A 297 -11.31 4.53 -14.08
N ALA A 298 -10.54 4.80 -13.02
CA ALA A 298 -11.08 5.03 -11.70
C ALA A 298 -11.25 6.54 -11.46
N PHE A 299 -12.40 6.93 -10.92
CA PHE A 299 -12.74 8.30 -10.54
C PHE A 299 -12.91 8.35 -9.03
N LEU A 300 -12.02 9.10 -8.37
CA LEU A 300 -12.06 9.35 -6.93
C LEU A 300 -12.54 10.78 -6.68
N GLY A 301 -13.24 10.97 -5.56
CA GLY A 301 -13.56 12.31 -5.05
C GLY A 301 -12.30 13.06 -4.65
N ASP A 302 -12.26 14.36 -4.94
CA ASP A 302 -11.09 15.20 -4.64
C ASP A 302 -10.89 15.39 -3.13
N ARG A 303 -11.97 15.40 -2.34
CA ARG A 303 -11.92 15.64 -0.89
C ARG A 303 -11.94 14.37 -0.05
N THR A 304 -12.78 13.41 -0.43
CA THR A 304 -12.92 12.13 0.29
C THR A 304 -11.88 11.11 -0.10
N HIS A 305 -11.27 11.27 -1.29
CA HIS A 305 -10.37 10.29 -1.91
C HIS A 305 -10.99 8.89 -2.10
N ARG A 306 -12.32 8.76 -1.91
CA ARG A 306 -13.07 7.52 -2.11
C ARG A 306 -13.39 7.36 -3.58
N VAL A 307 -13.47 6.12 -4.02
CA VAL A 307 -13.89 5.77 -5.37
C VAL A 307 -15.37 6.06 -5.52
N ILE A 308 -15.69 6.95 -6.46
CA ILE A 308 -17.05 7.36 -6.84
C ILE A 308 -17.54 6.54 -8.03
N LYS A 309 -16.64 6.19 -8.95
CA LYS A 309 -16.97 5.35 -10.10
C LYS A 309 -15.72 4.68 -10.64
N VAL A 310 -15.86 3.45 -11.12
CA VAL A 310 -14.86 2.81 -11.98
C VAL A 310 -15.54 2.42 -13.28
N ILE A 311 -14.92 2.78 -14.40
CA ILE A 311 -15.33 2.33 -15.72
C ILE A 311 -14.30 1.34 -16.23
N THR A 312 -14.72 0.08 -16.41
CA THR A 312 -13.90 -0.93 -17.08
C THR A 312 -14.18 -0.89 -18.57
N VAL A 313 -13.12 -0.73 -19.36
CA VAL A 313 -13.13 -0.82 -20.82
C VAL A 313 -12.41 -2.09 -21.23
N SER A 314 -13.08 -2.93 -22.00
CA SER A 314 -12.52 -4.16 -22.55
C SER A 314 -11.95 -3.94 -23.95
N ARG A 315 -11.03 -4.82 -24.34
CA ARG A 315 -10.47 -4.87 -25.70
C ARG A 315 -11.54 -5.08 -26.78
N ASP A 316 -12.64 -5.73 -26.43
CA ASP A 316 -13.73 -6.01 -27.37
C ASP A 316 -14.57 -4.75 -27.64
N GLU A 317 -14.53 -3.77 -26.72
CA GLU A 317 -15.20 -2.47 -26.89
C GLU A 317 -14.30 -1.46 -27.61
N GLU A 318 -12.99 -1.47 -27.31
CA GLU A 318 -11.99 -0.65 -27.98
C GLU A 318 -10.72 -1.49 -28.15
N GLN A 319 -10.25 -1.63 -29.38
CA GLN A 319 -9.13 -2.52 -29.69
C GLN A 319 -7.80 -1.99 -29.15
N TYR A 320 -7.64 -0.66 -29.09
CA TYR A 320 -6.39 -0.01 -28.76
C TYR A 320 -6.39 0.54 -27.33
N SER A 321 -5.53 -0.03 -26.47
CA SER A 321 -5.40 0.38 -25.06
C SER A 321 -5.15 1.87 -24.84
N GLN A 322 -4.52 2.53 -25.80
CA GLN A 322 -4.25 3.97 -25.79
C GLN A 322 -5.53 4.81 -25.78
N ASN A 323 -6.63 4.26 -26.31
CA ASN A 323 -7.94 4.90 -26.36
C ASN A 323 -8.84 4.51 -25.18
N HIS A 324 -8.48 3.49 -24.39
CA HIS A 324 -9.33 3.01 -23.29
C HIS A 324 -9.57 4.09 -22.23
N GLU A 325 -8.57 4.90 -21.92
CA GLU A 325 -8.72 6.03 -20.99
C GLU A 325 -9.72 7.05 -21.52
N LEU A 326 -9.65 7.37 -22.81
CA LEU A 326 -10.58 8.28 -23.47
C LEU A 326 -12.01 7.74 -23.44
N LEU A 327 -12.20 6.49 -23.87
CA LEU A 327 -13.51 5.85 -23.89
C LEU A 327 -14.08 5.69 -22.47
N GLY A 328 -13.25 5.31 -21.51
CA GLY A 328 -13.68 5.19 -20.10
C GLY A 328 -14.09 6.53 -19.51
N THR A 329 -13.37 7.60 -19.85
CA THR A 329 -13.71 8.97 -19.43
C THR A 329 -14.98 9.48 -20.09
N GLN A 330 -15.17 9.21 -21.39
CA GLN A 330 -16.41 9.54 -22.09
C GLN A 330 -17.62 8.88 -21.40
N LYS A 331 -17.55 7.57 -21.16
CA LYS A 331 -18.59 6.81 -20.46
C LYS A 331 -18.84 7.31 -19.04
N PHE A 332 -17.80 7.75 -18.34
CA PHE A 332 -17.97 8.38 -17.03
C PHE A 332 -18.75 9.68 -17.12
N TYR A 333 -18.45 10.54 -18.10
CA TYR A 333 -19.21 11.79 -18.29
C TYR A 333 -20.65 11.53 -18.69
N ASP A 334 -20.91 10.58 -19.58
CA ASP A 334 -22.27 10.20 -19.96
C ASP A 334 -23.06 9.68 -18.73
N TRP A 335 -22.41 8.88 -17.87
CA TRP A 335 -22.99 8.46 -16.59
C TRP A 335 -23.24 9.64 -15.65
N ALA A 336 -22.28 10.56 -15.51
CA ALA A 336 -22.40 11.72 -14.63
C ALA A 336 -23.56 12.63 -15.06
N ASP A 337 -23.70 12.89 -16.36
CA ASP A 337 -24.81 13.66 -16.93
C ASP A 337 -26.15 12.97 -16.69
N ALA A 338 -26.22 11.66 -16.93
CA ALA A 338 -27.43 10.87 -16.68
C ALA A 338 -27.85 10.82 -15.20
N ASN A 339 -26.91 11.05 -14.28
CA ASN A 339 -27.15 11.06 -12.83
C ASN A 339 -27.13 12.47 -12.22
N ALA A 340 -27.16 13.52 -13.05
CA ALA A 340 -27.11 14.92 -12.63
C ALA A 340 -25.92 15.27 -11.73
N VAL A 341 -24.78 14.60 -11.93
CA VAL A 341 -23.53 14.86 -11.21
C VAL A 341 -22.71 15.88 -12.01
N ASN A 342 -22.70 17.14 -11.56
CA ASN A 342 -21.87 18.15 -12.21
C ASN A 342 -20.40 18.01 -11.78
N ILE A 343 -19.50 17.93 -12.76
CA ILE A 343 -18.05 17.84 -12.54
C ILE A 343 -17.42 19.21 -12.82
N LEU A 344 -16.85 19.83 -11.80
CA LEU A 344 -16.21 21.13 -11.91
C LEU A 344 -14.76 21.03 -12.35
N VAL A 345 -13.94 20.27 -11.62
CA VAL A 345 -12.53 20.05 -11.97
C VAL A 345 -12.31 18.58 -12.19
N HIS A 346 -11.78 18.22 -13.35
CA HIS A 346 -11.29 16.88 -13.62
C HIS A 346 -9.76 16.88 -13.54
N ALA A 347 -9.23 16.29 -12.47
CA ALA A 347 -7.81 16.08 -12.31
C ALA A 347 -7.36 14.77 -12.95
N HIS A 348 -6.38 14.86 -13.84
CA HIS A 348 -5.82 13.71 -14.54
C HIS A 348 -4.36 14.01 -14.92
N ASP A 349 -3.69 13.02 -15.48
CA ASP A 349 -2.36 13.21 -16.06
C ASP A 349 -2.40 14.20 -17.24
N ASN A 350 -1.27 14.68 -17.74
CA ASN A 350 -1.29 15.59 -18.91
C ASN A 350 -1.59 14.86 -20.25
N ASN A 351 -2.62 14.00 -20.29
CA ASN A 351 -3.06 13.27 -21.46
C ASN A 351 -3.78 14.21 -22.43
N LYS A 352 -3.27 14.34 -23.66
CA LYS A 352 -3.80 15.26 -24.67
C LYS A 352 -5.25 14.96 -25.06
N SER A 353 -5.61 13.68 -25.16
CA SER A 353 -6.96 13.26 -25.55
C SER A 353 -7.98 13.63 -24.50
N ILE A 354 -7.64 13.45 -23.21
CA ILE A 354 -8.51 13.84 -22.09
C ILE A 354 -8.60 15.36 -21.96
N ASN A 355 -7.47 16.07 -22.08
CA ASN A 355 -7.48 17.54 -22.10
C ASN A 355 -8.44 18.08 -23.17
N LYS A 356 -8.37 17.53 -24.39
CA LYS A 356 -9.27 17.90 -25.48
C LYS A 356 -10.72 17.57 -25.15
N LEU A 357 -10.99 16.37 -24.62
CA LEU A 357 -12.35 15.97 -24.22
C LEU A 357 -12.97 16.94 -23.21
N VAL A 358 -12.21 17.39 -22.21
CA VAL A 358 -12.67 18.37 -21.22
C VAL A 358 -12.95 19.73 -21.86
N VAL A 359 -12.07 20.20 -22.76
CA VAL A 359 -12.28 21.46 -23.50
C VAL A 359 -13.52 21.39 -24.40
N ASP A 360 -13.68 20.31 -25.17
CA ASP A 360 -14.83 20.09 -26.05
C ASP A 360 -16.14 19.97 -25.24
N ARG A 361 -16.06 19.44 -24.01
CA ARG A 361 -17.17 19.39 -23.08
C ARG A 361 -17.52 20.79 -22.54
N ALA A 362 -16.53 21.60 -22.18
CA ALA A 362 -16.75 22.98 -21.75
C ALA A 362 -17.39 23.83 -22.85
N ALA A 363 -16.93 23.67 -24.11
CA ALA A 363 -17.51 24.34 -25.27
C ALA A 363 -18.98 23.98 -25.54
N ARG A 364 -19.45 22.82 -25.04
CA ARG A 364 -20.86 22.39 -25.08
C ARG A 364 -21.70 22.92 -23.92
N GLY A 365 -21.17 23.81 -23.08
CA GLY A 365 -21.88 24.48 -21.99
C GLY A 365 -21.73 23.85 -20.62
N HIS A 366 -20.92 22.78 -20.48
CA HIS A 366 -20.58 22.24 -19.18
C HIS A 366 -19.53 23.12 -18.47
N ARG A 367 -19.51 23.13 -17.14
CA ARG A 367 -18.56 23.92 -16.34
C ARG A 367 -17.23 23.22 -16.08
N THR A 368 -17.04 22.02 -16.62
CA THR A 368 -15.86 21.19 -16.33
C THR A 368 -14.58 21.81 -16.88
N VAL A 369 -13.55 21.93 -16.03
CA VAL A 369 -12.21 22.41 -16.40
C VAL A 369 -11.13 21.38 -16.07
N ASN A 370 -9.98 21.49 -16.74
CA ASN A 370 -8.84 20.60 -16.53
C ASN A 370 -8.08 20.97 -15.24
N GLY A 371 -7.68 19.96 -14.47
CA GLY A 371 -6.79 20.10 -13.32
C GLY A 371 -5.59 19.14 -13.43
N ASN A 372 -4.65 19.41 -14.33
CA ASN A 372 -3.57 18.47 -14.61
C ASN A 372 -2.61 18.28 -13.41
N ASP A 373 -2.13 17.06 -13.24
CA ASP A 373 -1.22 16.68 -12.14
C ASP A 373 0.05 17.56 -12.10
N THR A 374 0.22 18.26 -10.98
CA THR A 374 1.35 19.16 -10.74
C THR A 374 2.69 18.46 -10.51
N TRP A 375 2.70 17.28 -9.90
CA TRP A 375 3.89 16.44 -9.75
C TRP A 375 4.37 15.95 -11.12
N HIS A 376 3.47 15.47 -11.98
CA HIS A 376 3.82 15.00 -13.32
C HIS A 376 4.39 16.13 -14.18
N ALA A 377 3.87 17.34 -14.04
CA ALA A 377 4.39 18.53 -14.73
C ALA A 377 5.76 18.98 -14.22
N THR A 378 6.03 18.87 -12.91
CA THR A 378 7.24 19.44 -12.29
C THR A 378 8.39 18.45 -12.12
N LYS A 379 8.14 17.13 -12.10
CA LYS A 379 9.18 16.11 -11.84
C LYS A 379 10.36 16.18 -12.81
N GLY A 380 10.12 16.55 -14.06
CA GLY A 380 11.12 16.64 -15.13
C GLY A 380 11.89 17.97 -15.19
N ILE A 381 11.40 19.06 -14.59
CA ILE A 381 11.93 20.42 -14.78
C ILE A 381 13.41 20.51 -14.41
N ALA A 382 13.78 20.07 -13.20
CA ALA A 382 15.17 20.11 -12.74
C ALA A 382 16.12 19.27 -13.62
N ARG A 383 15.63 18.19 -14.22
CA ARG A 383 16.40 17.36 -15.16
C ARG A 383 16.54 18.04 -16.51
N ALA A 384 15.47 18.62 -17.05
CA ALA A 384 15.48 19.34 -18.32
C ALA A 384 16.39 20.58 -18.26
N MET A 385 16.37 21.29 -17.13
CA MET A 385 17.19 22.48 -16.91
C MET A 385 18.69 22.17 -16.95
N LYS A 386 19.12 20.91 -16.74
CA LYS A 386 20.53 20.52 -16.89
C LYS A 386 21.11 20.88 -18.25
N GLY A 387 20.29 20.92 -19.30
CA GLY A 387 20.71 21.35 -20.64
C GLY A 387 21.24 22.77 -20.69
N ILE A 388 20.73 23.67 -19.83
CA ILE A 388 21.13 25.08 -19.76
C ILE A 388 22.04 25.41 -18.56
N THR A 389 22.16 24.51 -17.59
CA THR A 389 23.01 24.73 -16.41
C THR A 389 24.41 24.13 -16.54
N THR A 390 24.61 23.14 -17.42
CA THR A 390 25.87 22.40 -17.54
C THR A 390 26.12 21.94 -18.97
N GLY A 391 27.37 21.99 -19.44
CA GLY A 391 27.75 21.46 -20.75
C GLY A 391 29.25 21.60 -21.03
N PRO A 392 29.71 21.22 -22.23
CA PRO A 392 31.09 21.42 -22.64
C PRO A 392 31.45 22.91 -22.74
N LYS A 393 32.68 23.27 -22.39
CA LYS A 393 33.17 24.67 -22.39
C LYS A 393 32.97 25.40 -23.73
N TYR A 394 33.13 24.71 -24.86
CA TYR A 394 32.93 25.31 -26.18
C TYR A 394 31.46 25.67 -26.51
N LYS A 395 30.49 25.23 -25.70
CA LYS A 395 29.07 25.59 -25.80
C LYS A 395 28.61 26.57 -24.72
N GLU A 396 29.53 27.03 -23.89
CA GLU A 396 29.28 28.03 -22.84
C GLU A 396 28.79 29.34 -23.48
N GLY A 397 27.73 29.93 -22.92
CA GLY A 397 27.07 31.11 -23.47
C GLY A 397 26.21 30.85 -24.72
N VAL A 398 26.16 29.60 -25.21
CA VAL A 398 25.31 29.21 -26.36
C VAL A 398 24.18 28.29 -25.91
N SER A 399 24.52 27.13 -25.34
CA SER A 399 23.51 26.15 -24.89
C SER A 399 23.38 26.10 -23.37
N TRP A 400 24.37 26.57 -22.63
CA TRP A 400 24.38 26.59 -21.17
C TRP A 400 25.19 27.78 -20.64
N HIS A 401 24.94 28.20 -19.39
CA HIS A 401 25.63 29.33 -18.77
C HIS A 401 26.03 29.06 -17.30
N PRO A 402 27.24 29.49 -16.85
CA PRO A 402 27.71 29.29 -15.47
C PRO A 402 26.78 29.89 -14.41
N GLU A 403 26.21 31.07 -14.67
CA GLU A 403 25.25 31.72 -13.77
C GLU A 403 23.99 30.88 -13.53
N LEU A 404 23.67 29.87 -14.36
CA LEU A 404 22.47 29.05 -14.17
C LEU A 404 22.72 27.76 -13.37
N THR A 405 23.97 27.42 -13.09
CA THR A 405 24.42 26.13 -12.50
C THR A 405 23.70 25.72 -11.23
N ASP A 406 23.32 26.68 -10.39
CA ASP A 406 22.77 26.46 -9.04
C ASP A 406 21.23 26.61 -8.96
N LYS A 407 20.56 26.85 -10.09
CA LYS A 407 19.13 27.25 -10.14
C LYS A 407 18.15 26.11 -10.40
N ALA A 408 18.60 24.97 -10.94
CA ALA A 408 17.73 23.87 -11.37
C ALA A 408 16.72 23.39 -10.32
N ALA A 409 17.17 23.17 -9.09
CA ALA A 409 16.30 22.71 -8.00
C ALA A 409 15.34 23.81 -7.53
N SER A 410 15.82 25.06 -7.44
CA SER A 410 15.01 26.21 -7.00
C SER A 410 13.92 26.55 -8.01
N VAL A 411 14.23 26.52 -9.31
CA VAL A 411 13.24 26.75 -10.38
C VAL A 411 12.12 25.71 -10.33
N LYS A 412 12.44 24.42 -10.17
CA LYS A 412 11.41 23.38 -9.99
C LYS A 412 10.48 23.72 -8.82
N THR A 413 11.06 24.06 -7.66
CA THR A 413 10.27 24.40 -6.46
C THR A 413 9.43 25.64 -6.67
N HIS A 414 9.97 26.67 -7.34
CA HIS A 414 9.26 27.90 -7.63
C HIS A 414 8.07 27.70 -8.56
N VAL A 415 8.22 26.91 -9.63
CA VAL A 415 7.10 26.57 -10.54
C VAL A 415 5.99 25.85 -9.78
N TYR A 416 6.34 24.90 -8.89
CA TYR A 416 5.35 24.23 -8.04
C TYR A 416 4.65 25.20 -7.07
N TRP A 417 5.41 26.10 -6.44
CA TRP A 417 4.86 27.14 -5.58
C TRP A 417 3.94 28.09 -6.36
N ALA A 418 4.32 28.50 -7.56
CA ALA A 418 3.55 29.41 -8.40
C ALA A 418 2.17 28.84 -8.75
N MET A 419 2.08 27.54 -9.06
CA MET A 419 0.78 26.87 -9.30
C MET A 419 -0.13 26.93 -8.08
N LYS A 420 0.41 26.80 -6.86
CA LYS A 420 -0.39 26.85 -5.61
C LYS A 420 -0.81 28.26 -5.20
N ASN A 421 -0.14 29.30 -5.70
CA ASN A 421 -0.32 30.67 -5.24
C ASN A 421 -0.89 31.61 -6.33
N CYS A 422 -1.19 31.10 -7.52
CA CYS A 422 -1.72 31.91 -8.62
C CYS A 422 -3.20 32.29 -8.48
N ALA A 423 -3.88 31.89 -7.38
CA ALA A 423 -5.28 32.24 -7.11
C ALA A 423 -6.23 31.94 -8.29
N LEU A 424 -6.07 30.75 -8.89
CA LEU A 424 -6.82 30.29 -10.07
C LEU A 424 -6.60 31.11 -11.36
N ASP A 425 -5.65 32.05 -11.39
CA ASP A 425 -5.40 32.91 -12.55
C ASP A 425 -4.15 32.47 -13.36
N ALA A 426 -4.38 32.16 -14.63
CA ALA A 426 -3.33 31.71 -15.54
C ALA A 426 -2.33 32.84 -15.88
N GLY A 427 -2.79 34.09 -15.93
CA GLY A 427 -1.93 35.27 -16.13
C GLY A 427 -0.94 35.44 -14.99
N ARG A 428 -1.43 35.37 -13.76
CA ARG A 428 -0.63 35.42 -12.52
C ARG A 428 0.33 34.25 -12.42
N LEU A 429 -0.08 33.04 -12.81
CA LEU A 429 0.84 31.89 -12.87
C LEU A 429 2.02 32.16 -13.81
N ARG A 430 1.75 32.62 -15.04
CA ARG A 430 2.80 33.01 -16.00
C ARG A 430 3.67 34.14 -15.45
N GLY A 431 3.05 35.14 -14.82
CA GLY A 431 3.74 36.26 -14.17
C GLY A 431 4.70 35.81 -13.07
N TYR A 432 4.27 34.92 -12.18
CA TYR A 432 5.16 34.36 -11.16
C TYR A 432 6.30 33.53 -11.74
N ILE A 433 6.05 32.78 -12.82
CA ILE A 433 7.10 32.02 -13.50
C ILE A 433 8.12 32.98 -14.13
N ASP A 434 7.67 33.99 -14.87
CA ASP A 434 8.56 34.99 -15.50
C ASP A 434 9.34 35.82 -14.46
N ASN A 435 8.71 36.16 -13.32
CA ASN A 435 9.36 36.92 -12.24
C ASN A 435 10.54 36.17 -11.60
N THR A 436 10.67 34.85 -11.79
CA THR A 436 11.86 34.08 -11.38
C THR A 436 13.15 34.72 -11.90
N ILE A 437 13.12 35.29 -13.11
CA ILE A 437 14.28 35.93 -13.74
C ILE A 437 14.65 37.20 -12.99
N ASN A 438 13.68 38.09 -12.78
CA ASN A 438 13.89 39.35 -12.05
C ASN A 438 14.41 39.09 -10.63
N HIS A 439 13.85 38.08 -9.95
CA HIS A 439 14.34 37.67 -8.64
C HIS A 439 15.84 37.30 -8.65
N TYR A 440 16.32 36.59 -9.67
CA TYR A 440 17.75 36.27 -9.79
C TYR A 440 18.61 37.44 -10.26
N LYS A 441 18.03 38.49 -10.85
CA LYS A 441 18.70 39.76 -11.17
C LYS A 441 18.76 40.73 -9.96
N GLY A 442 18.19 40.34 -8.82
CA GLY A 442 18.09 41.19 -7.62
C GLY A 442 16.91 42.16 -7.63
N ASP A 443 16.05 42.13 -8.66
CA ASP A 443 14.79 42.87 -8.67
C ASP A 443 13.72 42.04 -7.98
N HIS A 444 13.34 42.48 -6.79
CA HIS A 444 12.36 41.79 -5.96
C HIS A 444 10.95 42.38 -6.04
N THR A 445 10.73 43.45 -6.80
CA THR A 445 9.44 44.19 -6.84
C THR A 445 8.24 43.32 -7.20
N GLY A 446 8.43 42.31 -8.06
CA GLY A 446 7.40 41.34 -8.45
C GLY A 446 7.29 40.09 -7.55
N CYS A 447 8.07 40.00 -6.47
CA CYS A 447 8.03 38.87 -5.56
C CYS A 447 6.76 38.90 -4.69
N HIS A 448 6.27 37.73 -4.29
CA HIS A 448 5.10 37.63 -3.41
C HIS A 448 5.39 38.28 -2.06
N HIS A 449 4.42 38.97 -1.48
CA HIS A 449 4.59 39.75 -0.23
C HIS A 449 5.05 38.89 0.97
N THR A 450 4.79 37.59 0.97
CA THR A 450 5.28 36.64 2.00
C THR A 450 6.66 36.06 1.72
N SER A 451 7.30 36.44 0.61
CA SER A 451 8.65 35.98 0.26
C SER A 451 9.67 36.61 1.20
N THR A 452 10.67 35.84 1.63
CA THR A 452 11.74 36.34 2.53
C THR A 452 12.46 37.58 1.99
N CYS A 453 12.52 37.79 0.67
CA CYS A 453 13.12 38.97 0.05
C CYS A 453 12.24 40.23 0.09
N GLN A 454 11.00 40.14 0.59
CA GLN A 454 10.03 41.23 0.72
C GLN A 454 9.66 41.54 2.19
N VAL A 455 10.04 40.67 3.13
CA VAL A 455 9.76 40.90 4.55
C VAL A 455 10.75 41.94 5.10
N GLU A 456 10.22 43.09 5.55
CA GLU A 456 11.01 44.16 6.14
C GLU A 456 11.75 43.69 7.41
N GLY A 457 13.03 44.05 7.54
CA GLY A 457 13.88 43.75 8.70
C GLY A 457 14.79 42.53 8.57
N ASP A 458 14.65 41.72 7.52
CA ASP A 458 15.60 40.64 7.20
C ASP A 458 16.67 41.14 6.23
N ASP A 459 17.95 41.00 6.59
CA ASP A 459 19.10 41.16 5.68
C ASP A 459 19.07 40.04 4.61
N TYR A 460 18.13 40.12 3.66
CA TYR A 460 18.01 39.13 2.61
C TYR A 460 19.30 39.11 1.78
N ARG A 461 20.05 38.01 1.89
CA ARG A 461 21.24 37.74 1.08
C ARG A 461 20.94 36.66 0.05
N PRO A 462 21.07 36.95 -1.26
CA PRO A 462 20.95 35.96 -2.30
C PRO A 462 21.89 34.77 -2.04
N ARG A 463 21.33 33.57 -1.92
CA ARG A 463 22.12 32.33 -1.76
C ARG A 463 22.60 31.75 -3.08
N LYS A 464 22.19 32.38 -4.19
CA LYS A 464 22.38 31.91 -5.56
C LYS A 464 23.16 32.95 -6.35
N VAL A 465 23.92 32.49 -7.34
CA VAL A 465 24.66 33.38 -8.23
C VAL A 465 23.67 34.35 -8.90
N PRO A 466 23.87 35.67 -8.87
CA PRO A 466 23.01 36.60 -9.60
C PRO A 466 23.04 36.33 -11.11
N ILE A 467 22.00 36.76 -11.83
CA ILE A 467 22.01 36.79 -13.30
C ILE A 467 22.38 38.19 -13.75
N GLU A 468 23.49 38.32 -14.46
CA GLU A 468 23.99 39.59 -15.00
C GLU A 468 24.12 39.51 -16.52
N ASP A 469 24.53 38.36 -17.07
CA ASP A 469 24.68 38.18 -18.51
C ASP A 469 23.29 38.07 -19.22
N PRO A 470 23.00 38.92 -20.24
CA PRO A 470 21.78 38.82 -21.04
C PRO A 470 21.54 37.45 -21.69
N LYS A 471 22.60 36.69 -21.99
CA LYS A 471 22.50 35.33 -22.53
C LYS A 471 21.97 34.34 -21.49
N ALA A 472 22.40 34.47 -20.23
CA ALA A 472 21.89 33.64 -19.13
C ALA A 472 20.40 33.92 -18.89
N GLU A 473 20.01 35.20 -18.92
CA GLU A 473 18.61 35.63 -18.87
C GLU A 473 17.79 35.00 -20.00
N LYS A 474 18.26 35.12 -21.25
CA LYS A 474 17.56 34.57 -22.42
C LYS A 474 17.39 33.05 -22.32
N LEU A 475 18.44 32.31 -21.97
CA LEU A 475 18.39 30.85 -21.81
C LEU A 475 17.37 30.43 -20.74
N LEU A 476 17.34 31.12 -19.60
CA LEU A 476 16.37 30.84 -18.55
C LEU A 476 14.94 31.18 -18.98
N ARG A 477 14.74 32.32 -19.64
CA ARG A 477 13.43 32.75 -20.16
C ARG A 477 12.86 31.76 -21.17
N ASP A 478 13.66 31.39 -22.17
CA ASP A 478 13.27 30.42 -23.21
C ASP A 478 12.94 29.06 -22.59
N PHE A 479 13.71 28.63 -21.58
CA PHE A 479 13.43 27.41 -20.84
C PHE A 479 12.11 27.46 -20.07
N LEU A 480 11.89 28.52 -19.27
CA LEU A 480 10.68 28.68 -18.46
C LEU A 480 9.42 28.73 -19.33
N ARG A 481 9.45 29.55 -20.39
CA ARG A 481 8.35 29.67 -21.37
C ARG A 481 8.17 28.41 -22.21
N GLY A 482 9.23 27.60 -22.32
CA GLY A 482 9.21 26.29 -22.95
C GLY A 482 8.47 25.22 -22.14
N THR A 483 8.31 25.40 -20.82
CA THR A 483 7.67 24.42 -19.94
C THR A 483 6.19 24.20 -20.26
N VAL A 484 5.70 22.99 -20.00
CA VAL A 484 4.27 22.67 -20.21
C VAL A 484 3.35 23.49 -19.31
N VAL A 485 3.82 23.83 -18.10
CA VAL A 485 3.08 24.64 -17.13
C VAL A 485 2.90 26.06 -17.67
N TYR A 486 3.92 26.67 -18.26
CA TYR A 486 3.80 28.02 -18.83
C TYR A 486 2.89 28.04 -20.06
N LYS A 487 3.03 27.05 -20.95
CA LYS A 487 2.25 26.96 -22.20
C LYS A 487 0.77 26.72 -21.95
N ASN A 488 0.45 25.80 -21.04
CA ASN A 488 -0.91 25.37 -20.73
C ASN A 488 -1.29 25.76 -19.30
N ALA A 489 -1.01 27.00 -18.90
CA ALA A 489 -1.14 27.47 -17.52
C ALA A 489 -2.55 27.25 -16.95
N GLU A 490 -3.57 27.41 -17.79
CA GLU A 490 -4.99 27.22 -17.50
C GLU A 490 -5.28 25.83 -16.89
N ASN A 491 -4.55 24.79 -17.32
CA ASN A 491 -4.75 23.44 -16.83
C ASN A 491 -4.09 23.17 -15.47
N TYR A 492 -3.27 24.08 -14.96
CA TYR A 492 -2.49 23.90 -13.73
C TYR A 492 -2.87 24.86 -12.60
N VAL A 493 -3.77 25.81 -12.86
CA VAL A 493 -4.17 26.82 -11.87
C VAL A 493 -4.86 26.24 -10.63
N HIS A 494 -5.45 25.04 -10.75
CA HIS A 494 -6.10 24.32 -9.65
C HIS A 494 -5.14 23.52 -8.77
N ALA A 495 -3.86 23.42 -9.17
CA ALA A 495 -2.79 22.75 -8.45
C ALA A 495 -3.14 21.36 -7.88
N LYS A 496 -3.73 20.49 -8.70
CA LYS A 496 -4.21 19.16 -8.31
C LYS A 496 -3.08 18.10 -8.28
N ASP A 497 -3.22 17.13 -7.38
CA ASP A 497 -2.31 15.98 -7.23
C ASP A 497 -3.12 14.67 -7.33
N THR A 498 -2.77 13.76 -8.23
CA THR A 498 -3.54 12.50 -8.47
C THR A 498 -2.98 11.29 -7.70
N HIS A 499 -2.10 11.51 -6.72
CA HIS A 499 -1.39 10.46 -5.98
C HIS A 499 -2.31 9.45 -5.26
N TYR A 500 -3.53 9.85 -4.90
CA TYR A 500 -4.53 8.94 -4.33
C TYR A 500 -5.03 7.92 -5.35
N VAL A 501 -5.16 8.29 -6.62
CA VAL A 501 -5.53 7.33 -7.67
C VAL A 501 -4.40 6.33 -7.91
N GLU A 502 -3.13 6.77 -7.90
CA GLU A 502 -1.99 5.86 -7.93
C GLU A 502 -1.98 4.91 -6.72
N SER A 503 -2.35 5.42 -5.55
CA SER A 503 -2.46 4.62 -4.32
C SER A 503 -3.59 3.59 -4.39
N PHE A 504 -4.75 3.95 -4.97
CA PHE A 504 -5.82 3.00 -5.27
C PHE A 504 -5.37 1.92 -6.25
N ASN A 505 -4.68 2.32 -7.33
CA ASN A 505 -4.12 1.39 -8.31
C ASN A 505 -3.13 0.38 -7.69
N ASN A 506 -2.42 0.79 -6.63
CA ASN A 506 -1.58 -0.09 -5.82
C ASN A 506 -2.39 -0.99 -4.89
N ALA A 507 -3.44 -0.48 -4.23
CA ALA A 507 -4.33 -1.30 -3.41
C ALA A 507 -5.02 -2.40 -4.23
N LEU A 508 -5.40 -2.09 -5.47
CA LEU A 508 -6.01 -3.03 -6.40
C LEU A 508 -5.11 -4.24 -6.72
N LEU A 509 -3.78 -4.14 -6.56
CA LEU A 509 -2.85 -5.26 -6.77
C LEU A 509 -3.05 -6.42 -5.79
N ILE A 510 -3.68 -6.18 -4.63
CA ILE A 510 -4.04 -7.26 -3.68
C ILE A 510 -5.02 -8.23 -4.35
N TYR A 511 -6.00 -7.69 -5.06
CA TYR A 511 -7.07 -8.46 -5.69
C TYR A 511 -6.75 -8.81 -7.12
N HIS A 512 -5.96 -8.00 -7.82
CA HIS A 512 -5.80 -8.11 -9.26
C HIS A 512 -4.40 -7.65 -9.71
N ASP A 513 -3.53 -8.61 -10.04
CA ASP A 513 -2.20 -8.32 -10.61
C ASP A 513 -2.31 -7.87 -12.07
N LYS A 514 -1.58 -6.81 -12.45
CA LYS A 514 -1.56 -6.26 -13.83
C LYS A 514 -1.14 -7.29 -14.90
N ARG A 515 -0.46 -8.38 -14.53
CA ARG A 515 0.14 -9.35 -15.45
C ARG A 515 -0.75 -10.55 -15.74
N ILE A 516 -1.87 -10.68 -15.04
CA ILE A 516 -2.72 -11.86 -15.10
C ILE A 516 -4.01 -11.50 -15.82
N CYS A 517 -4.34 -12.28 -16.84
CA CYS A 517 -5.62 -12.14 -17.54
C CYS A 517 -6.68 -12.96 -16.81
N PHE A 518 -7.74 -12.30 -16.36
CA PHE A 518 -8.91 -12.94 -15.78
C PHE A 518 -10.07 -12.88 -16.78
N GLY A 519 -11.00 -13.83 -16.71
CA GLY A 519 -12.28 -13.68 -17.40
C GLY A 519 -13.09 -12.52 -16.81
N LYS A 520 -13.97 -11.89 -17.61
CA LYS A 520 -14.71 -10.67 -17.26
C LYS A 520 -15.39 -10.73 -15.87
N GLU A 521 -16.08 -11.82 -15.56
CA GLU A 521 -16.75 -11.99 -14.25
C GLU A 521 -15.77 -11.99 -13.08
N SER A 522 -14.67 -12.74 -13.18
CA SER A 522 -13.62 -12.78 -12.16
C SER A 522 -12.90 -11.45 -12.02
N TYR A 523 -12.76 -10.74 -13.12
CA TYR A 523 -12.13 -9.44 -13.19
C TYR A 523 -12.97 -8.39 -12.46
N LEU A 524 -14.26 -8.29 -12.78
CA LEU A 524 -15.19 -7.35 -12.15
C LEU A 524 -15.36 -7.63 -10.64
N LEU A 525 -15.48 -8.90 -10.25
CA LEU A 525 -15.49 -9.29 -8.83
C LEU A 525 -14.29 -8.73 -8.06
N ARG A 526 -13.08 -8.85 -8.64
CA ARG A 526 -11.84 -8.40 -8.00
C ARG A 526 -11.74 -6.87 -7.93
N ILE A 527 -12.25 -6.15 -8.93
CA ILE A 527 -12.34 -4.69 -8.90
C ILE A 527 -13.30 -4.24 -7.82
N ASN A 528 -14.50 -4.83 -7.76
CA ASN A 528 -15.51 -4.47 -6.79
C ASN A 528 -15.03 -4.74 -5.35
N LEU A 529 -14.29 -5.82 -5.11
CA LEU A 529 -13.60 -6.04 -3.83
C LEU A 529 -12.55 -4.97 -3.51
N ALA A 530 -11.79 -4.52 -4.53
CA ALA A 530 -10.80 -3.45 -4.34
C ALA A 530 -11.46 -2.12 -4.01
N ILE A 531 -12.61 -1.80 -4.60
CA ILE A 531 -13.42 -0.62 -4.29
C ILE A 531 -13.88 -0.67 -2.82
N LEU A 532 -14.44 -1.81 -2.38
CA LEU A 532 -14.88 -1.98 -1.00
C LEU A 532 -13.74 -1.83 0.01
N ASP A 533 -12.60 -2.49 -0.23
CA ASP A 533 -11.42 -2.36 0.62
C ASP A 533 -10.91 -0.91 0.66
N TRP A 534 -10.82 -0.25 -0.50
CA TRP A 534 -10.35 1.14 -0.58
C TRP A 534 -11.29 2.10 0.14
N ASN A 535 -12.58 2.11 -0.18
CA ASN A 535 -13.53 3.05 0.41
C ASN A 535 -13.68 2.88 1.93
N GLU A 536 -13.51 1.65 2.45
CA GLU A 536 -13.51 1.41 3.89
C GLU A 536 -12.23 1.90 4.60
N ASN A 537 -11.09 1.92 3.90
CA ASN A 537 -9.77 2.13 4.51
C ASN A 537 -9.01 3.37 4.05
N VAL A 538 -9.49 4.08 3.03
CA VAL A 538 -8.91 5.35 2.59
C VAL A 538 -9.08 6.37 3.72
N ASP A 539 -8.00 7.08 4.02
CA ASP A 539 -7.89 8.02 5.14
C ASP A 539 -8.16 7.43 6.54
N ARG A 540 -7.92 6.13 6.72
CA ARG A 540 -7.86 5.52 8.06
C ARG A 540 -6.87 6.24 8.98
N ASP A 541 -7.21 6.28 10.27
CA ASP A 541 -6.40 6.91 11.31
C ASP A 541 -4.97 6.37 11.40
N HIS A 542 -4.13 7.09 12.14
CA HIS A 542 -2.76 6.69 12.44
C HIS A 542 -2.54 6.57 13.94
N THR A 543 -1.78 5.55 14.35
CA THR A 543 -1.46 5.29 15.76
C THR A 543 -0.31 6.15 16.27
N SER A 544 0.56 6.58 15.36
CA SER A 544 1.72 7.41 15.68
C SER A 544 2.28 8.07 14.43
N GLU A 545 3.08 9.11 14.66
CA GLU A 545 3.85 9.79 13.64
C GLU A 545 5.33 9.69 13.99
N TRP A 546 6.18 9.41 13.02
CA TRP A 546 7.62 9.43 13.24
C TRP A 546 8.33 10.29 12.21
N ARG A 547 9.28 11.09 12.70
CA ARG A 547 10.08 12.00 11.87
C ARG A 547 11.42 11.34 11.57
N CYS A 548 11.67 11.06 10.30
CA CYS A 548 12.98 10.64 9.83
C CYS A 548 13.72 11.86 9.29
N GLU A 549 14.79 12.28 9.97
CA GLU A 549 15.76 13.17 9.33
C GLU A 549 16.62 12.34 8.38
N ASP A 550 16.17 12.23 7.13
CA ASP A 550 16.95 11.61 6.06
C ASP A 550 17.97 12.61 5.52
N ALA A 551 19.26 12.37 5.77
CA ALA A 551 20.34 13.21 5.25
C ALA A 551 20.34 13.29 3.71
N ALA A 552 19.79 12.30 3.01
CA ALA A 552 19.63 12.32 1.56
C ALA A 552 18.39 13.10 1.09
N ALA A 553 17.44 13.37 1.99
CA ALA A 553 16.24 14.16 1.73
C ALA A 553 15.99 15.20 2.86
N PRO A 554 16.93 16.13 3.10
CA PRO A 554 16.91 17.03 4.25
C PRO A 554 15.76 18.05 4.24
N ARG A 555 15.02 18.14 3.13
CA ARG A 555 13.83 19.00 2.98
C ARG A 555 12.53 18.27 3.33
N ARG A 556 12.56 16.97 3.62
CA ARG A 556 11.37 16.22 4.04
C ARG A 556 11.01 16.64 5.47
N ARG A 557 10.03 17.52 5.61
CA ARG A 557 9.56 18.04 6.90
C ARG A 557 8.36 17.28 7.45
N GLU A 558 7.64 16.57 6.59
CA GLU A 558 6.43 15.85 6.98
C GLU A 558 6.76 14.54 7.70
N PRO A 559 6.12 14.30 8.86
CA PRO A 559 6.23 13.03 9.56
C PRO A 559 5.64 11.90 8.71
N LYS A 560 6.18 10.69 8.88
CA LYS A 560 5.55 9.49 8.35
C LYS A 560 4.51 8.99 9.34
N LYS A 561 3.26 8.86 8.88
CA LYS A 561 2.15 8.31 9.64
C LYS A 561 2.24 6.78 9.68
N GLN A 562 2.11 6.20 10.87
CA GLN A 562 1.92 4.76 11.08
C GLN A 562 0.42 4.50 11.14
N LEU A 563 -0.16 4.06 10.03
CA LEU A 563 -1.62 3.85 9.92
C LEU A 563 -2.11 2.72 10.85
N VAL A 564 -3.32 2.87 11.36
CA VAL A 564 -4.09 1.83 12.07
C VAL A 564 -4.29 0.62 11.15
N GLU A 565 -4.42 -0.57 11.72
CA GLU A 565 -4.70 -1.79 10.97
C GLU A 565 -5.96 -1.64 10.08
N LYS A 566 -5.96 -2.28 8.91
CA LYS A 566 -7.10 -2.23 8.00
C LYS A 566 -8.30 -2.90 8.65
N LYS A 567 -9.47 -2.30 8.46
CA LYS A 567 -10.75 -2.95 8.76
C LYS A 567 -11.22 -3.69 7.50
N TYR A 568 -11.94 -4.79 7.74
CA TYR A 568 -12.50 -5.64 6.70
C TYR A 568 -13.99 -5.94 6.98
N ILE A 569 -14.72 -4.92 7.42
CA ILE A 569 -16.15 -4.99 7.78
C ILE A 569 -16.95 -5.44 6.55
N PHE A 570 -16.60 -4.95 5.36
CA PHE A 570 -17.26 -5.36 4.12
C PHE A 570 -17.24 -6.88 3.92
N ARG A 571 -16.18 -7.60 4.34
CA ARG A 571 -16.11 -9.07 4.19
C ARG A 571 -17.20 -9.76 5.00
N LYS A 572 -17.46 -9.28 6.21
CA LYS A 572 -18.53 -9.80 7.07
C LYS A 572 -19.89 -9.55 6.44
N LYS A 573 -20.16 -8.33 5.95
CA LYS A 573 -21.43 -7.98 5.29
C LYS A 573 -21.67 -8.81 4.02
N VAL A 574 -20.65 -8.94 3.17
CA VAL A 574 -20.70 -9.79 1.97
C VAL A 574 -20.97 -11.25 2.34
N TRP A 575 -20.34 -11.77 3.39
CA TRP A 575 -20.61 -13.13 3.87
C TRP A 575 -22.07 -13.32 4.30
N GLU A 576 -22.60 -12.40 5.10
CA GLU A 576 -23.97 -12.46 5.60
C GLU A 576 -24.99 -12.46 4.45
N GLU A 577 -24.83 -11.54 3.50
CA GLU A 577 -25.71 -11.44 2.34
C GLU A 577 -25.55 -12.63 1.38
N PHE A 578 -24.32 -13.08 1.15
CA PHE A 578 -24.05 -14.28 0.36
C PHE A 578 -24.76 -15.50 0.94
N MET A 579 -24.64 -15.73 2.26
CA MET A 579 -25.33 -16.83 2.92
C MET A 579 -26.85 -16.66 2.90
N ARG A 580 -27.35 -15.43 3.03
CA ARG A 580 -28.78 -15.13 2.90
C ARG A 580 -29.31 -15.56 1.53
N ARG A 581 -28.65 -15.20 0.44
CA ARG A 581 -29.07 -15.59 -0.92
C ARG A 581 -29.02 -17.09 -1.16
N ILE A 582 -28.02 -17.77 -0.60
CA ILE A 582 -27.94 -19.24 -0.66
C ILE A 582 -29.08 -19.87 0.14
N TYR A 583 -29.55 -19.24 1.22
CA TYR A 583 -30.66 -19.72 2.04
C TYR A 583 -32.05 -19.47 1.42
N THR A 584 -32.26 -18.34 0.75
CA THR A 584 -33.54 -17.98 0.08
C THR A 584 -33.48 -17.97 -1.45
N PRO A 585 -33.12 -19.06 -2.17
CA PRO A 585 -33.20 -19.06 -3.63
C PRO A 585 -34.63 -18.95 -4.19
N ASN A 586 -35.67 -19.27 -3.39
CA ASN A 586 -37.05 -19.47 -3.86
C ASN A 586 -38.10 -18.60 -3.12
N MET A 587 -37.78 -17.37 -2.71
CA MET A 587 -38.77 -16.42 -2.14
C MET A 587 -39.11 -15.25 -3.09
N VAL A 588 -38.92 -15.44 -4.39
CA VAL A 588 -39.42 -14.54 -5.45
C VAL A 588 -40.46 -15.28 -6.27
#